data_AF-D7FP19-F1
#
_entry.id   AF-D7FP19-F1
#
_cell.length_a   1.000
_cell.length_b   1.000
_cell.length_c   1.000
_cell.angle_alpha   90.00
_cell.angle_beta   90.00
_cell.angle_gamma   90.00
#
_symmetry.space_group_name_H-M   'P 1'
#
loop_
_entity.id
_entity.type
_entity.pdbx_description
1 polymer ?
#
loop_
_entity_poly.entity_id
_entity_poly.type
_entity_poly.pdbx_seq_one_letter_code
_entity_poly.pdbx_strand_id
1 'polypeptide(L)'
;MLDARAHQVMEPCRQRSLSGREEEIQRVVPLVGRLRAGGSAATVAEGATSAAELADNPPGGGISASGGASAGAGAGVALGRKPETKAKGDLGVRTRSTLILVGSFLTIIVKLKQTGCAILVAFLQWAIFREGMAIVRDGVSGVLLEAEKGGAKSLRRQQWGVLWVLGLAVYGRMLVKEIAGVAEPSTWMMAFCRWHVPGCAALYVGLLLWFITTLRSPPLIMYQLGQLSAAHFASFLVLPSALVSFAARGGLFWFVIASASVIINDITAYICGRLFGRTPLTVLSPKKTWEGFMGAALCTSLTGWLAGRWLCGVDWLTSSRNVILAGQGGPVDAGDIFLKTAQLPWVNIMVSKAEVHAFWIALMASLIGPFGGFFASGLKRAYGVKDFGDTIPGHGGAGDRFDCQVMLLPLVFFYLKAFAPDLDI
;
A
#
# COMPACT_ATOMS: atom_id res chain seq x y z
N MET A 1 30.39 49.51 -29.63
CA MET A 1 29.60 50.46 -28.81
C MET A 1 28.23 49.92 -28.36
N LEU A 2 27.82 48.69 -28.73
CA LEU A 2 26.54 48.10 -28.26
C LEU A 2 26.68 47.18 -27.02
N ASP A 3 27.86 46.64 -26.72
CA ASP A 3 28.06 45.78 -25.52
C ASP A 3 28.24 46.53 -24.20
N ALA A 4 28.77 47.76 -24.22
CA ALA A 4 29.03 48.52 -23.00
C ALA A 4 27.74 49.08 -22.34
N ARG A 5 26.65 49.22 -23.10
CA ARG A 5 25.36 49.72 -22.60
C ARG A 5 24.48 48.62 -21.97
N ALA A 6 24.66 47.35 -22.33
CA ALA A 6 23.91 46.24 -21.75
C ALA A 6 24.36 45.92 -20.31
N HIS A 7 25.66 46.07 -20.03
CA HIS A 7 26.23 45.83 -18.70
C HIS A 7 25.82 46.89 -17.66
N GLN A 8 25.64 48.16 -18.06
CA GLN A 8 25.24 49.24 -17.13
C GLN A 8 23.77 49.18 -16.69
N VAL A 9 22.90 48.42 -17.38
CA VAL A 9 21.46 48.31 -17.06
C VAL A 9 21.14 47.03 -16.27
N MET A 10 21.94 45.97 -16.43
CA MET A 10 21.68 44.66 -15.82
C MET A 10 22.15 44.52 -14.36
N GLU A 11 23.24 45.18 -13.96
CA GLU A 11 23.75 45.11 -12.58
C GLU A 11 22.80 45.71 -11.52
N PRO A 12 22.23 46.92 -11.71
CA PRO A 12 21.31 47.50 -10.73
C PRO A 12 20.01 46.69 -10.57
N CYS A 13 19.57 46.02 -11.64
CA CYS A 13 18.35 45.20 -11.65
C CYS A 13 18.56 43.85 -10.93
N ARG A 14 19.76 43.26 -11.06
CA ARG A 14 20.16 42.04 -10.34
C ARG A 14 20.28 42.29 -8.83
N GLN A 15 20.88 43.40 -8.43
CA GLN A 15 21.02 43.79 -7.03
C GLN A 15 19.67 44.13 -6.37
N ARG A 16 18.73 44.79 -7.08
CA ARG A 16 17.36 45.02 -6.58
C ARG A 16 16.55 43.73 -6.38
N SER A 17 16.75 42.71 -7.22
CA SER A 17 16.03 41.43 -7.07
C SER A 17 16.56 40.59 -5.89
N LEU A 18 17.85 40.73 -5.56
CA LEU A 18 18.49 40.04 -4.45
C LEU A 18 18.17 40.73 -3.11
N SER A 19 18.19 42.07 -3.05
CA SER A 19 17.80 42.80 -1.84
C SER A 19 16.31 42.62 -1.49
N GLY A 20 15.44 42.54 -2.50
CA GLY A 20 14.01 42.24 -2.30
C GLY A 20 13.74 40.83 -1.78
N ARG A 21 14.51 39.83 -2.24
CA ARG A 21 14.44 38.45 -1.73
C ARG A 21 15.00 38.30 -0.32
N GLU A 22 16.07 39.04 0.02
CA GLU A 22 16.62 39.04 1.39
C GLU A 22 15.70 39.74 2.39
N GLU A 23 15.02 40.83 2.02
CA GLU A 23 13.99 41.45 2.85
C GLU A 23 12.76 40.54 3.04
N GLU A 24 12.35 39.80 2.01
CA GLU A 24 11.20 38.87 2.11
C GLU A 24 11.54 37.64 2.96
N ILE A 25 12.76 37.11 2.85
CA ILE A 25 13.27 36.04 3.72
C ILE A 25 13.42 36.53 5.17
N GLN A 26 13.91 37.76 5.39
CA GLN A 26 14.02 38.36 6.74
C GLN A 26 12.65 38.71 7.36
N ARG A 27 11.58 38.89 6.58
CA ARG A 27 10.20 39.05 7.08
C ARG A 27 9.51 37.73 7.42
N VAL A 28 9.86 36.62 6.73
CA VAL A 28 9.23 35.31 6.93
C VAL A 28 9.88 34.51 8.06
N VAL A 29 11.19 34.65 8.28
CA VAL A 29 11.93 33.93 9.35
C VAL A 29 11.43 34.23 10.78
N PRO A 30 11.06 35.48 11.15
CA PRO A 30 10.47 35.77 12.45
C PRO A 30 9.04 35.23 12.62
N LEU A 31 8.29 35.06 11.53
CA LEU A 31 6.92 34.52 11.57
C LEU A 31 6.89 33.02 11.85
N VAL A 32 7.88 32.27 11.33
CA VAL A 32 8.09 30.86 11.65
C VAL A 32 8.67 30.70 13.07
N GLY A 33 9.49 31.64 13.53
CA GLY A 33 10.01 31.68 14.90
C GLY A 33 8.93 31.93 15.96
N ARG A 34 7.98 32.84 15.71
CA ARG A 34 6.88 33.16 16.64
C ARG A 34 5.82 32.04 16.74
N LEU A 35 5.65 31.21 15.71
CA LEU A 35 4.79 30.03 15.76
C LEU A 35 5.42 28.85 16.54
N ARG A 36 6.76 28.83 16.71
CA ARG A 36 7.46 27.87 17.58
C ARG A 36 7.63 28.35 19.02
N ALA A 37 7.69 29.66 19.26
CA ALA A 37 7.91 30.24 20.59
C ALA A 37 6.66 30.34 21.48
N GLY A 38 5.47 29.98 20.98
CA GLY A 38 4.23 29.90 21.77
C GLY A 38 4.08 28.62 22.61
N GLY A 39 5.08 27.72 22.60
CA GLY A 39 5.09 26.50 23.38
C GLY A 39 6.26 26.47 24.37
N SER A 40 5.95 26.70 25.64
CA SER A 40 6.77 26.37 26.82
C SER A 40 8.14 27.05 26.94
N ALA A 41 8.15 28.27 27.48
CA ALA A 41 9.31 28.79 28.20
C ALA A 41 9.33 28.19 29.62
N ALA A 42 10.24 27.25 29.87
CA ALA A 42 10.71 26.89 31.21
C ALA A 42 12.20 26.50 31.10
N THR A 43 13.04 27.53 31.28
CA THR A 43 14.40 27.53 31.85
C THR A 43 15.24 26.26 31.77
N VAL A 44 16.30 26.34 30.96
CA VAL A 44 17.56 25.58 31.11
C VAL A 44 18.36 26.22 32.25
N ALA A 45 18.76 25.43 33.23
CA ALA A 45 19.89 25.73 34.12
C ALA A 45 20.84 24.53 34.09
N GLU A 46 22.11 24.81 33.78
CA GLU A 46 23.24 23.88 33.79
C GLU A 46 23.58 23.41 35.21
N GLY A 47 24.11 22.18 35.31
CA GLY A 47 24.69 21.67 36.55
C GLY A 47 24.99 20.17 36.47
N ALA A 48 26.20 19.83 36.03
CA ALA A 48 26.75 18.48 36.14
C ALA A 48 27.14 18.19 37.60
N THR A 49 26.81 17.00 38.13
CA THR A 49 27.70 16.10 38.91
C THR A 49 26.96 14.87 39.48
N SER A 50 27.53 13.70 39.19
CA SER A 50 27.74 12.50 40.03
C SER A 50 26.60 11.73 40.72
N ALA A 51 26.63 10.41 40.46
CA ALA A 51 26.60 9.29 41.40
C ALA A 51 25.30 8.87 42.13
N ALA A 52 24.99 7.59 41.88
CA ALA A 52 24.33 6.56 42.67
C ALA A 52 24.05 6.80 44.18
N GLU A 53 22.81 6.48 44.60
CA GLU A 53 22.40 5.56 45.71
C GLU A 53 20.88 5.75 45.93
N LEU A 54 20.06 4.72 45.75
CA LEU A 54 19.56 3.75 46.74
C LEU A 54 18.55 4.30 47.79
N ALA A 55 17.43 3.56 47.87
CA ALA A 55 16.54 3.33 49.02
C ALA A 55 15.33 4.25 49.29
N ASP A 56 14.18 3.56 49.23
CA ASP A 56 13.10 3.50 50.21
C ASP A 56 11.86 4.40 50.18
N ASN A 57 10.77 3.71 50.53
CA ASN A 57 9.35 3.99 50.41
C ASN A 57 8.78 4.80 51.60
N PRO A 58 7.48 5.20 51.58
CA PRO A 58 6.91 6.36 52.27
C PRO A 58 6.34 6.04 53.67
N PRO A 59 5.63 6.99 54.33
CA PRO A 59 4.16 6.93 54.27
C PRO A 59 3.39 8.26 54.43
N GLY A 60 2.18 8.27 53.87
CA GLY A 60 0.96 8.63 54.62
C GLY A 60 0.52 10.10 54.72
N GLY A 61 -0.80 10.30 54.57
CA GLY A 61 -1.53 11.42 55.19
C GLY A 61 -2.27 12.32 54.20
N GLY A 62 -3.55 12.05 53.96
CA GLY A 62 -4.43 12.92 53.17
C GLY A 62 -5.00 14.09 53.97
N ILE A 63 -5.40 15.15 53.26
CA ILE A 63 -6.42 16.11 53.70
C ILE A 63 -7.20 16.59 52.47
N SER A 64 -8.52 16.51 52.57
CA SER A 64 -9.54 17.10 51.71
C SER A 64 -9.79 18.57 52.03
N ALA A 65 -10.10 19.42 51.04
CA ALA A 65 -11.33 20.25 50.98
C ALA A 65 -11.22 21.49 50.07
N SER A 66 -12.35 21.77 49.39
CA SER A 66 -12.79 23.06 48.80
C SER A 66 -11.94 23.63 47.65
N GLY A 67 -12.48 24.13 46.53
CA GLY A 67 -13.78 24.69 46.22
C GLY A 67 -13.50 25.94 45.37
N GLY A 68 -14.08 26.06 44.17
CA GLY A 68 -13.86 27.25 43.33
C GLY A 68 -14.10 27.03 41.85
N ALA A 69 -15.33 27.31 41.41
CA ALA A 69 -15.66 27.48 40.01
C ALA A 69 -15.10 28.81 39.49
N SER A 70 -14.41 28.79 38.35
CA SER A 70 -14.34 29.95 37.45
C SER A 70 -14.21 29.47 36.01
N ALA A 71 -15.19 29.85 35.19
CA ALA A 71 -15.21 29.64 33.76
C ALA A 71 -14.08 30.44 33.08
N GLY A 72 -13.30 29.75 32.24
CA GLY A 72 -12.33 30.34 31.34
C GLY A 72 -12.32 29.52 30.05
N ALA A 73 -13.00 30.03 29.02
CA ALA A 73 -13.01 29.45 27.68
C ALA A 73 -11.61 29.58 27.06
N GLY A 74 -10.91 28.46 26.94
CA GLY A 74 -9.63 28.35 26.26
C GLY A 74 -9.58 27.05 25.46
N ALA A 75 -9.55 27.17 24.14
CA ALA A 75 -9.42 26.06 23.20
C ALA A 75 -8.07 25.35 23.42
N GLY A 76 -8.10 24.21 24.09
CA GLY A 76 -6.93 23.39 24.39
C GLY A 76 -7.07 21.98 23.84
N VAL A 77 -6.21 21.67 22.86
CA VAL A 77 -5.47 20.41 22.68
C VAL A 77 -6.23 19.13 23.04
N ALA A 78 -6.59 18.35 22.01
CA ALA A 78 -7.11 17.00 22.13
C ALA A 78 -6.14 16.10 22.93
N LEU A 79 -6.41 15.97 24.23
CA LEU A 79 -5.74 15.07 25.15
C LEU A 79 -6.00 13.62 24.75
N GLY A 80 -4.93 12.83 24.77
CA GLY A 80 -4.89 11.44 24.36
C GLY A 80 -6.01 10.60 24.96
N ARG A 81 -6.70 9.87 24.09
CA ARG A 81 -7.63 8.81 24.47
C ARG A 81 -6.85 7.76 25.28
N LYS A 82 -7.20 7.55 26.54
CA LYS A 82 -6.70 6.44 27.38
C LYS A 82 -6.80 5.12 26.60
N PRO A 83 -5.79 4.23 26.64
CA PRO A 83 -5.90 2.92 26.03
C PRO A 83 -6.90 2.09 26.86
N GLU A 84 -8.11 1.90 26.32
CA GLU A 84 -9.06 0.95 26.91
C GLU A 84 -8.47 -0.46 26.89
N THR A 85 -8.49 -1.10 28.06
CA THR A 85 -8.15 -2.50 28.31
C THR A 85 -9.12 -3.44 27.57
N LYS A 86 -8.85 -3.72 26.29
CA LYS A 86 -9.63 -4.61 25.40
C LYS A 86 -9.12 -6.05 25.29
N ALA A 87 -8.25 -6.51 26.19
CA ALA A 87 -7.38 -7.66 25.90
C ALA A 87 -8.07 -9.04 25.71
N LYS A 88 -9.23 -9.33 26.32
CA LYS A 88 -9.87 -10.66 26.20
C LYS A 88 -10.95 -10.78 25.12
N GLY A 89 -11.73 -9.72 24.86
CA GLY A 89 -12.72 -9.70 23.77
C GLY A 89 -12.10 -9.59 22.38
N ASP A 90 -10.91 -8.99 22.29
CA ASP A 90 -10.18 -8.73 21.05
C ASP A 90 -9.59 -10.02 20.43
N LEU A 91 -9.16 -10.98 21.26
CA LEU A 91 -8.56 -12.23 20.76
C LEU A 91 -9.58 -13.12 20.05
N GLY A 92 -10.77 -13.32 20.63
CA GLY A 92 -11.83 -14.14 20.01
C GLY A 92 -12.37 -13.54 18.72
N VAL A 93 -12.49 -12.21 18.63
CA VAL A 93 -12.86 -11.52 17.38
C VAL A 93 -11.76 -11.70 16.34
N ARG A 94 -10.49 -11.50 16.71
CA ARG A 94 -9.35 -11.73 15.83
C ARG A 94 -9.33 -13.16 15.29
N THR A 95 -9.35 -14.17 16.14
CA THR A 95 -9.30 -15.56 15.70
C THR A 95 -10.43 -15.89 14.72
N ARG A 96 -11.67 -15.46 15.00
CA ARG A 96 -12.79 -15.67 14.08
C ARG A 96 -12.59 -14.97 12.75
N SER A 97 -12.18 -13.70 12.75
CA SER A 97 -11.92 -12.94 11.53
C SER A 97 -10.78 -13.54 10.70
N THR A 98 -9.72 -14.05 11.35
CA THR A 98 -8.62 -14.76 10.66
C THR A 98 -9.13 -16.05 10.01
N LEU A 99 -9.93 -16.85 10.72
CA LEU A 99 -10.51 -18.09 10.18
C LEU A 99 -11.44 -17.80 8.99
N ILE A 100 -12.25 -16.74 9.06
CA ILE A 100 -13.10 -16.31 7.94
C ILE A 100 -12.23 -15.89 6.75
N LEU A 101 -11.17 -15.11 6.99
CA LEU A 101 -10.29 -14.62 5.92
C LEU A 101 -9.55 -15.77 5.22
N VAL A 102 -8.95 -16.68 5.98
CA VAL A 102 -8.28 -17.87 5.43
C VAL A 102 -9.30 -18.80 4.75
N GLY A 103 -10.43 -19.08 5.39
CA GLY A 103 -11.48 -19.96 4.85
C GLY A 103 -12.09 -19.44 3.56
N SER A 104 -12.38 -18.13 3.48
CA SER A 104 -12.87 -17.47 2.26
C SER A 104 -11.83 -17.47 1.16
N PHE A 105 -10.55 -17.18 1.47
CA PHE A 105 -9.45 -17.25 0.51
C PHE A 105 -9.30 -18.65 -0.11
N LEU A 106 -9.26 -19.69 0.73
CA LEU A 106 -9.19 -21.07 0.27
C LEU A 106 -10.41 -21.48 -0.55
N THR A 107 -11.61 -21.04 -0.13
CA THR A 107 -12.86 -21.30 -0.88
C THR A 107 -12.82 -20.66 -2.26
N ILE A 108 -12.33 -19.43 -2.37
CA ILE A 108 -12.17 -18.71 -3.65
C ILE A 108 -11.19 -19.47 -4.55
N ILE A 109 -10.02 -19.86 -4.04
CA ILE A 109 -9.01 -20.58 -4.81
C ILE A 109 -9.54 -21.93 -5.31
N VAL A 110 -10.20 -22.71 -4.46
CA VAL A 110 -10.66 -24.05 -4.80
C VAL A 110 -11.89 -24.03 -5.71
N LYS A 111 -12.88 -23.19 -5.43
CA LYS A 111 -14.16 -23.18 -6.16
C LYS A 111 -14.16 -22.26 -7.38
N LEU A 112 -13.63 -21.05 -7.23
CA LEU A 112 -13.71 -20.00 -8.26
C LEU A 112 -12.41 -19.89 -9.07
N LYS A 113 -11.34 -20.55 -8.63
CA LYS A 113 -10.06 -20.66 -9.33
C LYS A 113 -9.54 -19.29 -9.80
N GLN A 114 -9.08 -19.16 -11.05
CA GLN A 114 -8.44 -17.93 -11.52
C GLN A 114 -9.43 -16.74 -11.59
N THR A 115 -10.72 -16.96 -11.90
CA THR A 115 -11.73 -15.89 -11.94
C THR A 115 -11.95 -15.34 -10.54
N GLY A 116 -12.03 -16.24 -9.55
CA GLY A 116 -12.14 -15.90 -8.15
C GLY A 116 -10.99 -15.04 -7.67
N CYS A 117 -9.75 -15.41 -8.01
CA CYS A 117 -8.57 -14.61 -7.67
C CYS A 117 -8.62 -13.21 -8.30
N ALA A 118 -9.01 -13.10 -9.57
CA ALA A 118 -9.13 -11.79 -10.23
C ALA A 118 -10.20 -10.91 -9.57
N ILE A 119 -11.37 -11.48 -9.23
CA ILE A 119 -12.43 -10.78 -8.51
C ILE A 119 -11.97 -10.35 -7.12
N LEU A 120 -11.26 -11.24 -6.40
CA LEU A 120 -10.69 -10.94 -5.09
C LEU A 120 -9.70 -9.78 -5.15
N VAL A 121 -8.77 -9.79 -6.12
CA VAL A 121 -7.80 -8.71 -6.29
C VAL A 121 -8.52 -7.38 -6.59
N ALA A 122 -9.53 -7.39 -7.47
CA ALA A 122 -10.33 -6.19 -7.75
C ALA A 122 -11.07 -5.67 -6.49
N PHE A 123 -11.62 -6.57 -5.68
CA PHE A 123 -12.26 -6.21 -4.42
C PHE A 123 -11.28 -5.62 -3.41
N LEU A 124 -10.08 -6.20 -3.27
CA LEU A 124 -9.04 -5.67 -2.39
C LEU A 124 -8.55 -4.29 -2.86
N GLN A 125 -8.35 -4.10 -4.16
CA GLN A 125 -8.00 -2.79 -4.73
C GLN A 125 -9.06 -1.74 -4.41
N TRP A 126 -10.34 -2.08 -4.57
CA TRP A 126 -11.46 -1.22 -4.19
C TRP A 126 -11.42 -0.87 -2.69
N ALA A 127 -11.23 -1.86 -1.82
CA ALA A 127 -11.21 -1.67 -0.37
C ALA A 127 -10.04 -0.78 0.09
N ILE A 128 -8.83 -1.04 -0.42
CA ILE A 128 -7.62 -0.28 -0.11
C ILE A 128 -7.74 1.16 -0.63
N PHE A 129 -8.22 1.34 -1.86
CA PHE A 129 -8.44 2.68 -2.42
C PHE A 129 -9.45 3.48 -1.59
N ARG A 130 -10.56 2.84 -1.19
CA ARG A 130 -11.59 3.47 -0.35
C ARG A 130 -11.02 3.99 0.97
N GLU A 131 -10.22 3.17 1.64
CA GLU A 131 -9.58 3.51 2.92
C GLU A 131 -8.55 4.61 2.75
N GLY A 132 -7.67 4.50 1.75
CA GLY A 132 -6.67 5.52 1.45
C GLY A 132 -7.30 6.88 1.15
N MET A 133 -8.34 6.93 0.31
CA MET A 133 -9.03 8.18 -0.01
C MET A 133 -9.83 8.75 1.15
N ALA A 134 -10.30 7.91 2.09
CA ALA A 134 -10.94 8.40 3.32
C ALA A 134 -9.93 9.17 4.17
N ILE A 135 -8.72 8.64 4.37
CA ILE A 135 -7.66 9.29 5.16
C ILE A 135 -7.21 10.59 4.51
N VAL A 136 -6.97 10.59 3.19
CA VAL A 136 -6.51 11.78 2.47
C VAL A 136 -7.54 12.91 2.56
N ARG A 137 -8.83 12.59 2.58
CA ARG A 137 -9.89 13.57 2.77
C ARG A 137 -9.96 14.06 4.21
N ASP A 138 -10.00 13.14 5.15
CA ASP A 138 -10.24 13.44 6.56
C ASP A 138 -8.99 14.08 7.23
N GLY A 139 -7.81 13.93 6.61
CA GLY A 139 -6.55 14.53 7.04
C GLY A 139 -6.37 16.01 6.68
N VAL A 140 -7.24 16.60 5.85
CA VAL A 140 -7.21 18.04 5.55
C VAL A 140 -8.15 18.78 6.49
N SER A 141 -7.65 19.83 7.16
CA SER A 141 -8.35 20.61 8.21
C SER A 141 -9.84 20.85 7.94
N GLY A 142 -10.67 20.60 8.96
CA GLY A 142 -12.15 20.69 8.93
C GLY A 142 -12.73 21.99 8.36
N VAL A 143 -11.96 23.08 8.35
CA VAL A 143 -12.35 24.38 7.77
C VAL A 143 -12.53 24.30 6.25
N LEU A 144 -11.68 23.56 5.54
CA LEU A 144 -11.82 23.37 4.08
C LEU A 144 -12.96 22.39 3.74
N LEU A 145 -13.18 21.40 4.60
CA LEU A 145 -14.26 20.40 4.46
C LEU A 145 -15.65 21.01 4.58
N GLU A 146 -15.85 21.97 5.49
CA GLU A 146 -17.12 22.71 5.63
C GLU A 146 -17.44 23.52 4.36
N ALA A 147 -16.44 24.18 3.77
CA ALA A 147 -16.58 24.88 2.48
C ALA A 147 -16.81 23.93 1.29
N GLU A 148 -16.46 22.64 1.43
CA GLU A 148 -16.62 21.63 0.39
C GLU A 148 -18.00 20.94 0.39
N LYS A 149 -18.84 21.10 1.41
CA LYS A 149 -20.10 20.33 1.55
C LYS A 149 -21.01 20.36 0.31
N GLY A 150 -21.04 21.46 -0.43
CA GLY A 150 -21.80 21.58 -1.70
C GLY A 150 -21.19 20.86 -2.91
N GLY A 151 -19.90 20.49 -2.88
CA GLY A 151 -19.15 19.89 -4.01
C GLY A 151 -18.54 18.52 -3.71
N ALA A 152 -18.52 18.10 -2.43
CA ALA A 152 -17.87 16.87 -1.98
C ALA A 152 -18.40 15.59 -2.66
N LYS A 153 -19.68 15.57 -3.06
CA LYS A 153 -20.24 14.46 -3.83
C LYS A 153 -19.62 14.35 -5.23
N SER A 154 -19.36 15.48 -5.89
CA SER A 154 -18.75 15.52 -7.22
C SER A 154 -17.30 15.09 -7.17
N LEU A 155 -16.53 15.64 -6.21
CA LEU A 155 -15.12 15.27 -6.05
C LEU A 155 -14.95 13.79 -5.73
N ARG A 156 -15.80 13.25 -4.84
CA ARG A 156 -15.82 11.81 -4.54
C ARG A 156 -16.07 10.97 -5.80
N ARG A 157 -17.06 11.35 -6.62
CA ARG A 157 -17.34 10.65 -7.88
C ARG A 157 -16.16 10.74 -8.85
N GLN A 158 -15.45 11.86 -8.89
CA GLN A 158 -14.25 12.01 -9.73
C GLN A 158 -13.11 11.10 -9.26
N GLN A 159 -12.86 11.02 -7.95
CA GLN A 159 -11.87 10.09 -7.37
C GLN A 159 -12.17 8.64 -7.73
N TRP A 160 -13.43 8.21 -7.56
CA TRP A 160 -13.87 6.88 -7.98
C TRP A 160 -13.78 6.70 -9.50
N GLY A 161 -14.09 7.74 -10.27
CA GLY A 161 -13.97 7.75 -11.72
C GLY A 161 -12.55 7.45 -12.18
N VAL A 162 -11.53 7.97 -11.50
CA VAL A 162 -10.11 7.68 -11.81
C VAL A 162 -9.84 6.19 -11.64
N LEU A 163 -10.17 5.61 -10.48
CA LEU A 163 -9.98 4.19 -10.22
C LEU A 163 -10.74 3.32 -11.24
N TRP A 164 -12.00 3.67 -11.53
CA TRP A 164 -12.86 2.91 -12.44
C TRP A 164 -12.34 2.93 -13.88
N VAL A 165 -11.97 4.09 -14.42
CA VAL A 165 -11.50 4.19 -15.81
C VAL A 165 -10.14 3.51 -15.98
N LEU A 166 -9.21 3.72 -15.03
CA LEU A 166 -7.91 3.05 -15.07
C LEU A 166 -8.04 1.54 -14.83
N GLY A 167 -8.91 1.14 -13.91
CA GLY A 167 -9.25 -0.26 -13.66
C GLY A 167 -9.86 -0.92 -14.90
N LEU A 168 -10.81 -0.26 -15.57
CA LEU A 168 -11.40 -0.72 -16.82
C LEU A 168 -10.32 -0.88 -17.90
N ALA A 169 -9.34 0.03 -17.98
CA ALA A 169 -8.23 -0.10 -18.92
C ALA A 169 -7.38 -1.36 -18.64
N VAL A 170 -7.07 -1.64 -17.37
CA VAL A 170 -6.24 -2.80 -16.97
C VAL A 170 -7.01 -4.12 -17.08
N TYR A 171 -8.17 -4.24 -16.44
CA TYR A 171 -8.98 -5.46 -16.46
C TYR A 171 -9.64 -5.70 -17.81
N GLY A 172 -10.01 -4.65 -18.54
CA GLY A 172 -10.56 -4.82 -19.88
C GLY A 172 -9.51 -5.33 -20.87
N ARG A 173 -8.22 -4.97 -20.73
CA ARG A 173 -7.14 -5.63 -21.50
C ARG A 173 -7.06 -7.14 -21.21
N MET A 174 -7.28 -7.57 -19.96
CA MET A 174 -7.38 -9.00 -19.62
C MET A 174 -8.54 -9.65 -20.38
N LEU A 175 -9.71 -8.99 -20.37
CA LEU A 175 -10.90 -9.50 -21.04
C LEU A 175 -10.74 -9.54 -22.57
N VAL A 176 -10.05 -8.57 -23.17
CA VAL A 176 -9.75 -8.56 -24.61
C VAL A 176 -8.90 -9.78 -25.02
N LYS A 177 -7.87 -10.13 -24.24
CA LYS A 177 -7.08 -11.35 -24.49
C LYS A 177 -7.96 -12.61 -24.45
N GLU A 178 -8.89 -12.68 -23.49
CA GLU A 178 -9.81 -13.82 -23.36
C GLU A 178 -10.79 -13.92 -24.52
N ILE A 179 -11.37 -12.80 -24.93
CA ILE A 179 -12.28 -12.73 -26.08
C ILE A 179 -11.54 -13.18 -27.35
N ALA A 180 -10.29 -12.79 -27.52
CA ALA A 180 -9.48 -13.16 -28.69
C ALA A 180 -9.22 -14.68 -28.78
N GLY A 181 -9.26 -15.39 -27.64
CA GLY A 181 -9.13 -16.85 -27.59
C GLY A 181 -10.44 -17.62 -27.83
N VAL A 182 -11.58 -16.93 -27.98
CA VAL A 182 -12.87 -17.58 -28.28
C VAL A 182 -12.93 -17.92 -29.77
N ALA A 183 -13.30 -19.16 -30.11
CA ALA A 183 -13.37 -19.63 -31.50
C ALA A 183 -14.35 -18.82 -32.37
N GLU A 184 -15.52 -18.47 -31.83
CA GLU A 184 -16.53 -17.67 -32.52
C GLU A 184 -16.99 -16.49 -31.65
N PRO A 185 -16.22 -15.38 -31.61
CA PRO A 185 -16.58 -14.23 -30.81
C PRO A 185 -17.75 -13.47 -31.46
N SER A 186 -18.77 -13.14 -30.66
CA SER A 186 -19.92 -12.36 -31.13
C SER A 186 -19.51 -10.94 -31.61
N THR A 187 -20.34 -10.30 -32.43
CA THR A 187 -20.10 -8.94 -32.93
C THR A 187 -19.83 -7.93 -31.80
N TRP A 188 -20.55 -8.05 -30.67
CA TRP A 188 -20.35 -7.20 -29.50
C TRP A 188 -18.99 -7.41 -28.83
N MET A 189 -18.49 -8.65 -28.78
CA MET A 189 -17.18 -8.98 -28.23
C MET A 189 -16.06 -8.39 -29.08
N MET A 190 -16.17 -8.50 -30.41
CA MET A 190 -15.22 -7.88 -31.34
C MET A 190 -15.26 -6.35 -31.29
N ALA A 191 -16.45 -5.77 -31.19
CA ALA A 191 -16.62 -4.34 -30.99
C ALA A 191 -15.96 -3.88 -29.68
N PHE A 192 -16.15 -4.61 -28.59
CA PHE A 192 -15.48 -4.33 -27.31
C PHE A 192 -13.96 -4.36 -27.47
N CYS A 193 -13.39 -5.41 -28.07
CA CYS A 193 -11.93 -5.51 -28.30
C CYS A 193 -11.37 -4.33 -29.10
N ARG A 194 -12.11 -3.87 -30.12
CA ARG A 194 -11.70 -2.74 -30.96
C ARG A 194 -11.81 -1.40 -30.24
N TRP A 195 -12.88 -1.19 -29.47
CA TRP A 195 -13.21 0.12 -28.88
C TRP A 195 -12.82 0.27 -27.42
N HIS A 196 -12.36 -0.79 -26.75
CA HIS A 196 -11.99 -0.76 -25.34
C HIS A 196 -10.96 0.32 -25.00
N VAL A 197 -9.80 0.32 -25.66
CA VAL A 197 -8.70 1.26 -25.35
C VAL A 197 -9.08 2.70 -25.72
N PRO A 198 -9.59 2.99 -26.94
CA PRO A 198 -10.07 4.33 -27.27
C PRO A 198 -11.19 4.81 -26.33
N GLY A 199 -12.10 3.90 -25.95
CA GLY A 199 -13.19 4.20 -25.02
C GLY A 199 -12.70 4.58 -23.64
N CYS A 200 -11.74 3.84 -23.07
CA CYS A 200 -11.12 4.20 -21.80
C CYS A 200 -10.40 5.55 -21.86
N ALA A 201 -9.69 5.83 -22.96
CA ALA A 201 -9.02 7.11 -23.16
C ALA A 201 -10.04 8.28 -23.23
N ALA A 202 -11.12 8.11 -23.99
CA ALA A 202 -12.19 9.10 -24.07
C ALA A 202 -12.88 9.34 -22.72
N LEU A 203 -13.16 8.27 -21.96
CA LEU A 203 -13.72 8.38 -20.60
C LEU A 203 -12.77 9.11 -19.65
N TYR A 204 -11.47 8.85 -19.74
CA TYR A 204 -10.46 9.53 -18.92
C TYR A 204 -10.36 11.02 -19.25
N VAL A 205 -10.34 11.38 -20.55
CA VAL A 205 -10.40 12.78 -20.99
C VAL A 205 -11.70 13.44 -20.50
N GLY A 206 -12.84 12.76 -20.63
CA GLY A 206 -14.13 13.25 -20.12
C GLY A 206 -14.10 13.49 -18.60
N LEU A 207 -13.45 12.62 -17.84
CA LEU A 207 -13.25 12.78 -16.40
C LEU A 207 -12.41 14.02 -16.07
N LEU A 208 -11.34 14.28 -16.81
CA LEU A 208 -10.49 15.47 -16.64
C LEU A 208 -11.24 16.76 -17.03
N LEU A 209 -11.97 16.75 -18.14
CA LEU A 209 -12.82 17.87 -18.54
C LEU A 209 -13.89 18.14 -17.49
N TRP A 210 -14.53 17.09 -16.97
CA TRP A 210 -15.49 17.23 -15.88
C TRP A 210 -14.86 17.82 -14.62
N PHE A 211 -13.64 17.39 -14.25
CA PHE A 211 -12.90 18.01 -13.16
C PHE A 211 -12.69 19.52 -13.37
N ILE A 212 -12.25 19.93 -14.57
CA ILE A 212 -12.05 21.34 -14.94
C ILE A 212 -13.35 22.15 -14.76
N THR A 213 -14.50 21.63 -15.21
CA THR A 213 -15.79 22.34 -15.03
C THR A 213 -16.22 22.50 -13.58
N THR A 214 -15.65 21.70 -12.67
CA THR A 214 -15.97 21.74 -11.23
C THR A 214 -14.91 22.48 -10.40
N LEU A 215 -13.90 23.07 -11.04
CA LEU A 215 -12.87 23.85 -10.35
C LEU A 215 -13.49 25.05 -9.65
N ARG A 216 -13.09 25.26 -8.39
CA ARG A 216 -13.51 26.38 -7.56
C ARG A 216 -12.38 27.39 -7.40
N SER A 217 -12.73 28.62 -7.05
CA SER A 217 -11.75 29.67 -6.75
C SER A 217 -10.87 29.31 -5.54
N PRO A 218 -9.67 29.92 -5.41
CA PRO A 218 -8.80 29.74 -4.25
C PRO A 218 -9.53 30.02 -2.91
N PRO A 219 -9.23 29.30 -1.82
CA PRO A 219 -8.15 28.30 -1.66
C PRO A 219 -8.55 26.86 -2.03
N LEU A 220 -9.81 26.61 -2.40
CA LEU A 220 -10.36 25.26 -2.62
C LEU A 220 -9.74 24.53 -3.82
N ILE A 221 -9.23 25.26 -4.82
CA ILE A 221 -8.57 24.68 -5.99
C ILE A 221 -7.39 23.77 -5.63
N MET A 222 -6.55 24.17 -4.68
CA MET A 222 -5.36 23.41 -4.28
C MET A 222 -5.75 22.11 -3.59
N TYR A 223 -6.84 22.16 -2.81
CA TYR A 223 -7.41 20.97 -2.21
C TYR A 223 -8.00 20.03 -3.28
N GLN A 224 -8.78 20.54 -4.24
CA GLN A 224 -9.33 19.73 -5.33
C GLN A 224 -8.23 19.04 -6.15
N LEU A 225 -7.17 19.77 -6.48
CA LEU A 225 -5.99 19.22 -7.17
C LEU A 225 -5.26 18.20 -6.31
N GLY A 226 -5.10 18.44 -5.00
CA GLY A 226 -4.50 17.49 -4.07
C GLY A 226 -5.28 16.17 -4.00
N GLN A 227 -6.61 16.25 -3.92
CA GLN A 227 -7.49 15.09 -3.89
C GLN A 227 -7.49 14.31 -5.21
N LEU A 228 -7.42 15.00 -6.36
CA LEU A 228 -7.30 14.36 -7.66
C LEU A 228 -5.94 13.67 -7.81
N SER A 229 -4.84 14.34 -7.44
CA SER A 229 -3.49 13.77 -7.45
C SER A 229 -3.38 12.53 -6.56
N ALA A 230 -3.98 12.58 -5.37
CA ALA A 230 -4.04 11.43 -4.47
C ALA A 230 -4.81 10.26 -5.08
N ALA A 231 -5.93 10.51 -5.78
CA ALA A 231 -6.67 9.44 -6.46
C ALA A 231 -5.87 8.77 -7.58
N HIS A 232 -5.09 9.55 -8.36
CA HIS A 232 -4.20 9.00 -9.38
C HIS A 232 -3.07 8.19 -8.75
N PHE A 233 -2.42 8.74 -7.73
CA PHE A 233 -1.33 8.06 -7.03
C PHE A 233 -1.80 6.77 -6.35
N ALA A 234 -2.94 6.79 -5.67
CA ALA A 234 -3.53 5.60 -5.07
C ALA A 234 -3.89 4.55 -6.13
N SER A 235 -4.47 4.97 -7.26
CA SER A 235 -4.78 4.06 -8.38
C SER A 235 -3.51 3.45 -8.98
N PHE A 236 -2.46 4.25 -9.16
CA PHE A 236 -1.15 3.80 -9.63
C PHE A 236 -0.50 2.79 -8.67
N LEU A 237 -0.71 2.94 -7.36
CA LEU A 237 -0.20 1.98 -6.37
C LEU A 237 -0.99 0.66 -6.41
N VAL A 238 -2.33 0.72 -6.40
CA VAL A 238 -3.16 -0.49 -6.21
C VAL A 238 -3.40 -1.27 -7.49
N LEU A 239 -3.66 -0.63 -8.63
CA LEU A 239 -4.09 -1.31 -9.87
C LEU A 239 -3.05 -2.25 -10.47
N PRO A 240 -1.73 -1.98 -10.41
CA PRO A 240 -0.73 -2.93 -10.92
C PRO A 240 -0.80 -4.30 -10.26
N SER A 241 -1.34 -4.42 -9.04
CA SER A 241 -1.52 -5.72 -8.40
C SER A 241 -2.49 -6.63 -9.18
N ALA A 242 -3.32 -6.07 -10.07
CA ALA A 242 -4.15 -6.85 -10.99
C ALA A 242 -3.30 -7.77 -11.89
N LEU A 243 -2.04 -7.40 -12.16
CA LEU A 243 -1.15 -8.14 -13.06
C LEU A 243 -0.91 -9.59 -12.62
N VAL A 244 -0.99 -9.89 -11.32
CA VAL A 244 -0.90 -11.29 -10.86
C VAL A 244 -2.05 -12.15 -11.40
N SER A 245 -3.18 -11.55 -11.76
CA SER A 245 -4.30 -12.27 -12.38
C SER A 245 -3.95 -12.76 -13.79
N PHE A 246 -3.02 -12.10 -14.48
CA PHE A 246 -2.43 -12.64 -15.72
C PHE A 246 -1.51 -13.83 -15.40
N ALA A 247 -0.64 -13.70 -14.40
CA ALA A 247 0.22 -14.80 -13.97
C ALA A 247 -0.59 -16.04 -13.54
N ALA A 248 -1.74 -15.84 -12.90
CA ALA A 248 -2.65 -16.91 -12.49
C ALA A 248 -3.24 -17.70 -13.68
N ARG A 249 -3.25 -17.14 -14.91
CA ARG A 249 -3.70 -17.86 -16.12
C ARG A 249 -2.80 -19.04 -16.44
N GLY A 250 -1.48 -18.84 -16.34
CA GLY A 250 -0.46 -19.87 -16.49
C GLY A 250 -0.39 -20.85 -15.30
N GLY A 251 -1.38 -20.83 -14.40
CA GLY A 251 -1.46 -21.68 -13.22
C GLY A 251 -1.70 -20.88 -11.94
N LEU A 252 -2.63 -21.35 -11.10
CA LEU A 252 -2.87 -20.77 -9.77
C LEU A 252 -1.65 -20.86 -8.86
N PHE A 253 -0.71 -21.77 -9.16
CA PHE A 253 0.58 -21.89 -8.51
C PHE A 253 1.26 -20.54 -8.29
N TRP A 254 1.34 -19.69 -9.32
CA TRP A 254 2.04 -18.41 -9.25
C TRP A 254 1.38 -17.42 -8.29
N PHE A 255 0.04 -17.40 -8.27
CA PHE A 255 -0.73 -16.58 -7.36
C PHE A 255 -0.58 -17.05 -5.91
N VAL A 256 -0.66 -18.36 -5.69
CA VAL A 256 -0.57 -18.96 -4.35
C VAL A 256 0.84 -18.80 -3.79
N ILE A 257 1.89 -19.09 -4.56
CA ILE A 257 3.27 -18.99 -4.07
C ILE A 257 3.64 -17.54 -3.76
N ALA A 258 3.23 -16.57 -4.57
CA ALA A 258 3.47 -15.15 -4.32
C ALA A 258 2.77 -14.68 -3.04
N SER A 259 1.48 -15.03 -2.88
CA SER A 259 0.69 -14.64 -1.71
C SER A 259 1.17 -15.32 -0.43
N ALA A 260 1.44 -16.63 -0.50
CA ALA A 260 1.94 -17.40 0.62
C ALA A 260 3.33 -16.93 1.07
N SER A 261 4.21 -16.56 0.14
CA SER A 261 5.54 -16.05 0.46
C SER A 261 5.51 -14.79 1.32
N VAL A 262 4.56 -13.87 1.09
CA VAL A 262 4.38 -12.68 1.95
C VAL A 262 3.96 -13.08 3.36
N ILE A 263 2.98 -13.97 3.47
CA ILE A 263 2.44 -14.42 4.76
C ILE A 263 3.54 -15.16 5.54
N ILE A 264 4.26 -16.07 4.89
CA ILE A 264 5.35 -16.81 5.49
C ILE A 264 6.44 -15.82 5.94
N ASN A 265 6.81 -14.85 5.09
CA ASN A 265 7.81 -13.85 5.41
C ASN A 265 7.46 -13.05 6.68
N ASP A 266 6.21 -12.60 6.83
CA ASP A 266 5.81 -11.87 8.03
C ASP A 266 5.91 -12.74 9.29
N ILE A 267 5.58 -14.04 9.18
CA ILE A 267 5.69 -15.00 10.28
C ILE A 267 7.17 -15.26 10.63
N THR A 268 8.03 -15.54 9.65
CA THR A 268 9.46 -15.80 9.88
C THR A 268 10.18 -14.54 10.35
N ALA A 269 9.85 -13.36 9.82
CA ALA A 269 10.40 -12.09 10.30
C ALA A 269 10.05 -11.84 11.77
N TYR A 270 8.82 -12.16 12.17
CA TYR A 270 8.41 -12.07 13.58
C TYR A 270 9.17 -13.07 14.46
N ILE A 271 9.27 -14.33 14.04
CA ILE A 271 9.95 -15.39 14.81
C ILE A 271 11.45 -15.07 14.95
N CYS A 272 12.15 -14.81 13.84
CA CYS A 272 13.58 -14.48 13.84
C CYS A 272 13.83 -13.17 14.59
N GLY A 273 12.97 -12.16 14.41
CA GLY A 273 13.06 -10.90 15.12
C GLY A 273 12.86 -11.05 16.64
N ARG A 274 12.01 -11.98 17.09
CA ARG A 274 11.81 -12.25 18.52
C ARG A 274 12.96 -13.04 19.15
N LEU A 275 13.56 -13.96 18.40
CA LEU A 275 14.65 -14.82 18.90
C LEU A 275 16.01 -14.13 18.87
N PHE A 276 16.29 -13.36 17.81
CA PHE A 276 17.62 -12.80 17.54
C PHE A 276 17.64 -11.27 17.41
N GLY A 277 16.49 -10.61 17.45
CA GLY A 277 16.39 -9.17 17.20
C GLY A 277 17.05 -8.33 18.28
N ARG A 278 18.00 -7.50 17.86
CA ARG A 278 18.71 -6.54 18.72
C ARG A 278 18.74 -5.16 18.11
N THR A 279 18.81 -5.07 16.78
CA THR A 279 18.97 -3.80 16.07
C THR A 279 17.70 -3.40 15.31
N PRO A 280 17.09 -2.24 15.59
CA PRO A 280 15.89 -1.79 14.88
C PRO A 280 16.22 -1.42 13.44
N LEU A 281 15.30 -1.76 12.53
CA LEU A 281 15.47 -1.59 11.09
C LEU A 281 15.17 -0.14 10.64
N THR A 282 14.13 0.49 11.20
CA THR A 282 13.78 1.89 10.92
C THR A 282 13.16 2.59 12.13
N VAL A 283 13.28 3.92 12.18
CA VAL A 283 12.64 4.75 13.21
C VAL A 283 11.11 4.74 13.09
N LEU A 284 10.58 4.60 11.87
CA LEU A 284 9.13 4.52 11.63
C LEU A 284 8.51 3.23 12.20
N SER A 285 9.28 2.15 12.34
CA SER A 285 8.81 0.86 12.85
C SER A 285 9.83 0.25 13.84
N PRO A 286 9.84 0.71 15.11
CA PRO A 286 10.85 0.31 16.10
C PRO A 286 10.86 -1.19 16.43
N LYS A 287 9.76 -1.89 16.13
CA LYS A 287 9.62 -3.33 16.41
C LYS A 287 10.19 -4.22 15.31
N LYS A 288 10.46 -3.68 14.12
CA LYS A 288 11.09 -4.45 13.02
C LYS A 288 12.60 -4.37 13.20
N THR A 289 13.29 -5.51 13.11
CA THR A 289 14.74 -5.60 13.35
C THR A 289 15.50 -6.07 12.10
N TRP A 290 16.78 -5.70 11.99
CA TRP A 290 17.64 -6.17 10.89
C TRP A 290 17.84 -7.69 10.94
N GLU A 291 18.01 -8.27 12.13
CA GLU A 291 18.18 -9.71 12.28
C GLU A 291 16.90 -10.47 11.89
N GLY A 292 15.73 -9.90 12.21
CA GLY A 292 14.44 -10.42 11.75
C GLY A 292 14.30 -10.39 10.24
N PHE A 293 14.71 -9.30 9.59
CA PHE A 293 14.70 -9.16 8.14
C PHE A 293 15.63 -10.16 7.44
N MET A 294 16.88 -10.29 7.90
CA MET A 294 17.85 -11.24 7.32
C MET A 294 17.44 -12.69 7.56
N GLY A 295 16.97 -13.02 8.76
CA GLY A 295 16.45 -14.34 9.09
C GLY A 295 15.23 -14.70 8.24
N ALA A 296 14.32 -13.75 8.03
CA ALA A 296 13.17 -13.94 7.16
C ALA A 296 13.58 -14.19 5.71
N ALA A 297 14.59 -13.49 5.19
CA ALA A 297 15.07 -13.75 3.83
C ALA A 297 15.52 -15.20 3.64
N LEU A 298 16.35 -15.71 4.56
CA LEU A 298 16.83 -17.10 4.49
C LEU A 298 15.69 -18.12 4.66
N CYS A 299 14.88 -17.96 5.70
CA CYS A 299 13.81 -18.91 6.01
C CYS A 299 12.68 -18.88 4.97
N THR A 300 12.31 -17.71 4.47
CA THR A 300 11.24 -17.56 3.45
C THR A 300 11.69 -18.12 2.12
N SER A 301 12.93 -17.87 1.68
CA SER A 301 13.45 -18.47 0.45
C SER A 301 13.49 -20.00 0.51
N LEU A 302 13.94 -20.57 1.64
CA LEU A 302 13.96 -22.02 1.84
C LEU A 302 12.53 -22.60 1.85
N THR A 303 11.63 -22.01 2.64
CA THR A 303 10.24 -22.48 2.73
C THR A 303 9.48 -22.27 1.43
N GLY A 304 9.77 -21.21 0.66
CA GLY A 304 9.24 -20.97 -0.67
C GLY A 304 9.67 -22.03 -1.68
N TRP A 305 10.93 -22.46 -1.65
CA TRP A 305 11.40 -23.59 -2.46
C TRP A 305 10.70 -24.90 -2.07
N LEU A 306 10.61 -25.22 -0.77
CA LEU A 306 9.93 -26.42 -0.28
C LEU A 306 8.44 -26.41 -0.59
N ALA A 307 7.77 -25.27 -0.43
CA ALA A 307 6.38 -25.08 -0.80
C ALA A 307 6.20 -25.22 -2.32
N GLY A 308 7.10 -24.64 -3.12
CA GLY A 308 7.12 -24.82 -4.57
C GLY A 308 7.18 -26.29 -4.96
N ARG A 309 8.07 -27.07 -4.35
CA ARG A 309 8.20 -28.51 -4.59
C ARG A 309 6.92 -29.29 -4.26
N TRP A 310 6.24 -28.93 -3.17
CA TRP A 310 4.98 -29.55 -2.79
C TRP A 310 3.84 -29.15 -3.74
N LEU A 311 3.70 -27.86 -4.01
CA LEU A 311 2.62 -27.31 -4.85
C LEU A 311 2.77 -27.69 -6.33
N CYS A 312 3.98 -27.94 -6.84
CA CYS A 312 4.18 -28.46 -8.20
C CYS A 312 3.52 -29.82 -8.43
N GLY A 313 3.34 -30.63 -7.38
CA GLY A 313 2.67 -31.93 -7.46
C GLY A 313 1.15 -31.85 -7.42
N VAL A 314 0.56 -30.65 -7.45
CA VAL A 314 -0.88 -30.43 -7.34
C VAL A 314 -1.45 -29.98 -8.68
N ASP A 315 -1.99 -30.92 -9.45
CA ASP A 315 -2.39 -30.71 -10.85
C ASP A 315 -3.35 -29.54 -11.08
N TRP A 316 -4.33 -29.34 -10.19
CA TRP A 316 -5.29 -28.26 -10.35
C TRP A 316 -4.72 -26.86 -10.07
N LEU A 317 -3.56 -26.76 -9.41
CA LEU A 317 -2.82 -25.51 -9.22
C LEU A 317 -1.90 -25.20 -10.40
N THR A 318 -1.38 -26.23 -11.07
CA THR A 318 -0.40 -26.11 -12.16
C THR A 318 -1.06 -26.09 -13.53
N SER A 319 -2.27 -26.64 -13.67
CA SER A 319 -3.06 -26.57 -14.90
C SER A 319 -3.47 -25.14 -15.23
N SER A 320 -3.17 -24.69 -16.45
CA SER A 320 -3.72 -23.44 -16.99
C SER A 320 -5.17 -23.67 -17.44
N ARG A 321 -6.00 -22.62 -17.32
CA ARG A 321 -7.36 -22.60 -17.87
C ARG A 321 -7.59 -21.23 -18.52
N ASN A 322 -8.40 -21.21 -19.58
CA ASN A 322 -9.02 -19.99 -20.11
C ASN A 322 -10.23 -19.64 -19.21
N VAL A 323 -10.14 -18.59 -18.40
CA VAL A 323 -10.92 -18.50 -17.14
C VAL A 323 -11.97 -17.39 -17.10
N ILE A 324 -12.37 -16.78 -18.21
CA ILE A 324 -13.45 -15.77 -18.12
C ILE A 324 -14.61 -16.00 -19.09
N LEU A 325 -14.37 -16.50 -20.29
CA LEU A 325 -15.44 -16.64 -21.30
C LEU A 325 -15.59 -18.04 -21.89
N ALA A 326 -14.57 -18.88 -21.74
CA ALA A 326 -14.60 -20.24 -22.25
C ALA A 326 -14.88 -21.22 -21.10
N GLY A 327 -16.14 -21.65 -20.97
CA GLY A 327 -16.46 -22.96 -20.40
C GLY A 327 -16.01 -24.13 -21.29
N GLN A 328 -15.16 -23.84 -22.29
CA GLN A 328 -14.72 -24.69 -23.38
C GLN A 328 -13.19 -24.68 -23.36
N GLY A 329 -12.62 -25.43 -22.43
CA GLY A 329 -11.19 -25.58 -22.27
C GLY A 329 -10.93 -26.59 -21.16
N GLY A 330 -10.57 -27.81 -21.56
CA GLY A 330 -10.03 -28.79 -20.62
C GLY A 330 -8.79 -28.24 -19.91
N PRO A 331 -8.32 -28.87 -18.83
CA PRO A 331 -6.99 -28.56 -18.30
C PRO A 331 -5.97 -28.67 -19.45
N VAL A 332 -5.27 -27.58 -19.74
CA VAL A 332 -4.11 -27.62 -20.63
C VAL A 332 -2.94 -28.04 -19.75
N ASP A 333 -2.15 -29.00 -20.25
CA ASP A 333 -1.01 -29.55 -19.52
C ASP A 333 -0.15 -28.43 -18.94
N ALA A 334 0.35 -28.66 -17.72
CA ALA A 334 1.01 -27.66 -16.90
C ALA A 334 2.24 -27.00 -17.56
N GLY A 335 2.69 -27.48 -18.71
CA GLY A 335 3.91 -27.06 -19.37
C GLY A 335 5.14 -27.65 -18.68
N ASP A 336 6.23 -27.76 -19.43
CA ASP A 336 7.48 -28.41 -18.99
C ASP A 336 8.10 -27.77 -17.74
N ILE A 337 7.68 -26.55 -17.39
CA ILE A 337 8.20 -25.78 -16.25
C ILE A 337 7.96 -26.45 -14.89
N PHE A 338 6.90 -27.24 -14.75
CA PHE A 338 6.60 -27.96 -13.50
C PHE A 338 7.21 -29.36 -13.45
N LEU A 339 7.71 -29.88 -14.59
CA LEU A 339 8.36 -31.17 -14.66
C LEU A 339 9.77 -31.09 -14.03
N LYS A 340 10.13 -32.13 -13.28
CA LYS A 340 11.45 -32.25 -12.65
C LYS A 340 12.47 -32.69 -13.70
N THR A 341 13.20 -31.73 -14.24
CA THR A 341 14.08 -31.94 -15.41
C THR A 341 15.56 -31.76 -15.08
N ALA A 342 15.93 -31.07 -14.00
CA ALA A 342 17.32 -30.78 -13.65
C ALA A 342 17.75 -31.50 -12.36
N GLN A 343 18.92 -32.14 -12.38
CA GLN A 343 19.55 -32.71 -11.19
C GLN A 343 20.60 -31.75 -10.63
N LEU A 344 20.56 -31.49 -9.32
CA LEU A 344 21.59 -30.66 -8.69
C LEU A 344 22.94 -31.40 -8.71
N PRO A 345 24.06 -30.75 -9.11
CA PRO A 345 25.35 -31.44 -9.27
C PRO A 345 25.87 -32.11 -8.00
N TRP A 346 25.48 -31.55 -6.84
CA TRP A 346 26.02 -31.90 -5.52
C TRP A 346 25.05 -32.72 -4.68
N VAL A 347 23.82 -32.91 -5.14
CA VAL A 347 22.76 -33.60 -4.40
C VAL A 347 21.88 -34.35 -5.41
N ASN A 348 21.61 -35.64 -5.20
CA ASN A 348 20.75 -36.47 -6.07
C ASN A 348 19.25 -36.10 -5.96
N ILE A 349 18.93 -34.82 -6.09
CA ILE A 349 17.58 -34.28 -6.04
C ILE A 349 17.27 -33.69 -7.42
N MET A 350 16.20 -34.18 -8.03
CA MET A 350 15.61 -33.57 -9.22
C MET A 350 14.74 -32.39 -8.84
N VAL A 351 14.91 -31.28 -9.56
CA VAL A 351 14.30 -29.97 -9.35
C VAL A 351 13.60 -29.53 -10.64
N SER A 352 12.42 -28.92 -10.51
CA SER A 352 11.70 -28.30 -11.63
C SER A 352 12.08 -26.83 -11.80
N LYS A 353 11.90 -26.26 -13.00
CA LYS A 353 12.09 -24.82 -13.21
C LYS A 353 11.16 -24.00 -12.30
N ALA A 354 9.92 -24.46 -12.08
CA ALA A 354 8.96 -23.82 -11.17
C ALA A 354 9.44 -23.77 -9.71
N GLU A 355 10.13 -24.81 -9.22
CA GLU A 355 10.76 -24.80 -7.89
C GLU A 355 11.82 -23.68 -7.77
N VAL A 356 12.60 -23.45 -8.82
CA VAL A 356 13.60 -22.37 -8.87
C VAL A 356 12.92 -20.99 -8.85
N HIS A 357 11.87 -20.80 -9.64
CA HIS A 357 11.12 -19.55 -9.62
C HIS A 357 10.42 -19.31 -8.28
N ALA A 358 9.90 -20.35 -7.62
CA ALA A 358 9.31 -20.23 -6.28
C ALA A 358 10.32 -19.72 -5.24
N PHE A 359 11.57 -20.20 -5.29
CA PHE A 359 12.66 -19.68 -4.46
C PHE A 359 12.89 -18.18 -4.68
N TRP A 360 12.99 -17.75 -5.94
CA TRP A 360 13.23 -16.34 -6.28
C TRP A 360 12.05 -15.44 -5.92
N ILE A 361 10.82 -15.89 -6.15
CA ILE A 361 9.60 -15.16 -5.72
C ILE A 361 9.58 -15.00 -4.20
N ALA A 362 9.94 -16.05 -3.46
CA ALA A 362 10.01 -15.99 -2.00
C ALA A 362 11.13 -15.05 -1.51
N LEU A 363 12.29 -15.06 -2.17
CA LEU A 363 13.35 -14.09 -1.90
C LEU A 363 12.87 -12.66 -2.19
N MET A 364 12.24 -12.42 -3.33
CA MET A 364 11.66 -11.13 -3.67
C MET A 364 10.62 -10.67 -2.63
N ALA A 365 9.75 -11.58 -2.16
CA ALA A 365 8.79 -11.29 -1.11
C ALA A 365 9.48 -10.81 0.18
N SER A 366 10.59 -11.45 0.55
CA SER A 366 11.35 -11.07 1.74
C SER A 366 12.07 -9.73 1.62
N LEU A 367 12.62 -9.44 0.44
CA LEU A 367 13.34 -8.19 0.19
C LEU A 367 12.39 -7.01 0.01
N ILE A 368 11.31 -7.19 -0.75
CA ILE A 368 10.41 -6.10 -1.16
C ILE A 368 9.23 -5.93 -0.20
N GLY A 369 8.67 -7.03 0.31
CA GLY A 369 7.50 -7.01 1.21
C GLY A 369 7.63 -6.02 2.37
N PRO A 370 8.75 -6.00 3.11
CA PRO A 370 8.97 -5.06 4.21
C PRO A 370 8.85 -3.58 3.80
N PHE A 371 9.26 -3.22 2.58
CA PHE A 371 9.12 -1.85 2.05
C PHE A 371 7.65 -1.45 1.87
N GLY A 372 6.78 -2.37 1.45
CA GLY A 372 5.34 -2.11 1.40
C GLY A 372 4.77 -1.76 2.78
N GLY A 373 5.12 -2.55 3.79
CA GLY A 373 4.73 -2.25 5.17
C GLY A 373 5.32 -0.95 5.74
N PHE A 374 6.54 -0.58 5.33
CA PHE A 374 7.13 0.71 5.71
C PHE A 374 6.44 1.89 5.05
N PHE A 375 6.17 1.78 3.75
CA PHE A 375 5.47 2.79 2.99
C PHE A 375 4.07 3.05 3.57
N ALA A 376 3.30 1.98 3.81
CA ALA A 376 2.00 2.04 4.45
C ALA A 376 2.08 2.66 5.86
N SER A 377 3.06 2.25 6.67
CA SER A 377 3.27 2.84 8.00
C SER A 377 3.61 4.32 7.92
N GLY A 378 4.49 4.73 7.01
CA GLY A 378 4.86 6.15 6.81
C GLY A 378 3.68 7.01 6.40
N LEU A 379 2.86 6.52 5.47
CA LEU A 379 1.64 7.20 5.04
C LEU A 379 0.69 7.43 6.23
N LYS A 380 0.46 6.39 7.05
CA LYS A 380 -0.39 6.51 8.25
C LYS A 380 0.14 7.56 9.24
N ARG A 381 1.46 7.59 9.48
CA ARG A 381 2.08 8.57 10.38
C ARG A 381 2.02 9.99 9.82
N ALA A 382 2.14 10.17 8.51
CA ALA A 382 2.01 11.48 7.86
C ALA A 382 0.62 12.10 8.08
N TYR A 383 -0.43 11.28 8.19
CA TYR A 383 -1.79 11.72 8.47
C TYR A 383 -2.20 11.62 9.95
N GLY A 384 -1.28 11.28 10.86
CA GLY A 384 -1.58 11.16 12.29
C GLY A 384 -2.50 9.99 12.66
N VAL A 385 -2.70 9.03 11.75
CA VAL A 385 -3.56 7.85 11.96
C VAL A 385 -2.72 6.60 12.26
N LYS A 386 -3.34 5.59 12.89
CA LYS A 386 -2.66 4.32 13.22
C LYS A 386 -2.96 3.18 12.24
N ASP A 387 -4.21 3.10 11.81
CA ASP A 387 -4.76 2.07 10.95
C ASP A 387 -5.51 2.77 9.80
N PHE A 388 -5.57 2.13 8.62
CA PHE A 388 -6.22 2.73 7.44
C PHE A 388 -7.75 2.81 7.58
N GLY A 389 -8.33 1.93 8.40
CA GLY A 389 -9.75 1.87 8.69
C GLY A 389 -10.07 0.67 9.59
N ASP A 390 -11.35 0.32 9.66
CA ASP A 390 -11.87 -0.80 10.48
C ASP A 390 -12.60 -1.85 9.62
N THR A 391 -12.16 -2.06 8.38
CA THR A 391 -12.82 -2.96 7.41
C THR A 391 -12.79 -4.42 7.86
N ILE A 392 -11.73 -4.85 8.54
CA ILE A 392 -11.59 -6.24 9.01
C ILE A 392 -11.64 -6.23 10.55
N PRO A 393 -12.69 -6.81 11.16
CA PRO A 393 -12.85 -6.80 12.62
C PRO A 393 -11.60 -7.36 13.34
N GLY A 394 -11.11 -6.61 14.33
CA GLY A 394 -9.91 -6.94 15.11
C GLY A 394 -8.58 -6.82 14.35
N HIS A 395 -8.60 -6.51 13.05
CA HIS A 395 -7.43 -6.53 12.17
C HIS A 395 -7.09 -5.17 11.54
N GLY A 396 -7.99 -4.18 11.59
CA GLY A 396 -7.79 -2.86 10.99
C GLY A 396 -8.32 -2.80 9.55
N GLY A 397 -7.69 -1.99 8.71
CA GLY A 397 -8.08 -1.81 7.31
C GLY A 397 -7.61 -2.96 6.42
N ALA A 398 -8.20 -3.06 5.23
CA ALA A 398 -7.67 -3.88 4.15
C ALA A 398 -6.24 -3.43 3.78
N GLY A 399 -5.99 -2.11 3.76
CA GLY A 399 -4.66 -1.55 3.53
C GLY A 399 -3.63 -2.01 4.55
N ASP A 400 -4.03 -2.24 5.81
CA ASP A 400 -3.12 -2.72 6.87
C ASP A 400 -2.74 -4.21 6.72
N ARG A 401 -3.47 -4.97 5.90
CA ARG A 401 -3.25 -6.41 5.73
C ARG A 401 -2.66 -6.79 4.39
N PHE A 402 -2.80 -5.92 3.40
CA PHE A 402 -2.45 -6.20 2.02
C PHE A 402 -1.46 -5.17 1.44
N ASP A 403 -0.87 -4.28 2.26
CA ASP A 403 0.14 -3.30 1.87
C ASP A 403 1.38 -3.93 1.19
N CYS A 404 1.91 -5.01 1.77
CA CYS A 404 3.04 -5.75 1.20
C CYS A 404 2.68 -6.39 -0.16
N GLN A 405 1.46 -6.92 -0.29
CA GLN A 405 1.01 -7.61 -1.49
C GLN A 405 0.82 -6.64 -2.66
N VAL A 406 0.30 -5.45 -2.40
CA VAL A 406 0.10 -4.42 -3.43
C VAL A 406 1.42 -4.09 -4.16
N MET A 407 2.55 -4.07 -3.46
CA MET A 407 3.86 -3.81 -4.07
C MET A 407 4.51 -5.07 -4.67
N LEU A 408 4.36 -6.24 -4.04
CA LEU A 408 5.02 -7.46 -4.50
C LEU A 408 4.38 -8.06 -5.76
N LEU A 409 3.05 -8.15 -5.80
CA LEU A 409 2.32 -8.87 -6.85
C LEU A 409 2.60 -8.37 -8.29
N PRO A 410 2.71 -7.05 -8.56
CA PRO A 410 3.13 -6.56 -9.87
C PRO A 410 4.55 -6.99 -10.24
N LEU A 411 5.47 -7.00 -9.27
CA LEU A 411 6.87 -7.35 -9.49
C LEU A 411 7.04 -8.83 -9.79
N VAL A 412 6.25 -9.70 -9.15
CA VAL A 412 6.20 -11.13 -9.48
C VAL A 412 5.76 -11.33 -10.93
N PHE A 413 4.75 -10.60 -11.40
CA PHE A 413 4.32 -10.68 -12.79
C PHE A 413 5.46 -10.28 -13.76
N PHE A 414 6.13 -9.15 -13.52
CA PHE A 414 7.25 -8.74 -14.38
C PHE A 414 8.43 -9.71 -14.32
N TYR A 415 8.72 -10.28 -13.14
CA TYR A 415 9.73 -11.31 -12.97
C TYR A 415 9.40 -12.55 -13.81
N LEU A 416 8.18 -13.09 -13.71
CA LEU A 416 7.77 -14.26 -14.48
C LEU A 416 7.81 -13.98 -15.97
N LYS A 417 7.35 -12.81 -16.40
CA LYS A 417 7.40 -12.40 -17.81
C LYS A 417 8.83 -12.32 -18.37
N ALA A 418 9.79 -11.94 -17.54
CA ALA A 418 11.19 -11.80 -17.95
C ALA A 418 11.97 -13.11 -17.88
N PHE A 419 11.77 -13.93 -16.84
CA PHE A 419 12.60 -15.08 -16.53
C PHE A 419 11.93 -16.43 -16.80
N ALA A 420 10.64 -16.44 -17.10
CA ALA A 420 9.89 -17.64 -17.45
C ALA A 420 9.05 -17.40 -18.72
N PRO A 421 9.71 -17.10 -19.87
CA PRO A 421 9.02 -16.76 -21.13
C PRO A 421 8.21 -17.91 -21.71
N ASP A 422 8.47 -19.14 -21.25
CA ASP A 422 7.70 -20.35 -21.60
C ASP A 422 6.25 -20.30 -21.06
N LEU A 423 5.95 -19.41 -20.11
CA LEU A 423 4.59 -19.15 -19.63
C LEU A 423 3.85 -18.17 -20.55
N ASP A 424 2.68 -18.58 -21.02
CA ASP A 424 1.77 -17.70 -21.74
C ASP A 424 0.99 -16.77 -20.77
N ILE A 425 1.61 -15.65 -20.38
CA ILE A 425 1.09 -14.67 -19.38
C ILE A 425 0.91 -13.23 -19.92
#